data_AF-A0A109W1Y3-F1
#
_entry.id   AF-A0A109W1Y3-F1
#
_cell.length_a   1.000
_cell.length_b   1.000
_cell.length_c   1.000
_cell.angle_alpha   90.00
_cell.angle_beta   90.00
_cell.angle_gamma   90.00
#
_symmetry.space_group_name_H-M   'P 1'
#
loop_
_entity.id
_entity.type
_entity.pdbx_description
1 polymer ?
#
loop_
_entity_poly.entity_id
_entity_poly.type
_entity_poly.pdbx_seq_one_letter_code
_entity_poly.pdbx_strand_id
1 'polypeptide(L)'
;MTASSPIDPADDGATTPAPLDDVVDRGSWQAFIPSLARYLEEAPVGTTILLAAPAPVVTEESVATRGGLRSWLRRGPKRTPSPEVPGLVLLRRGDGVEVDAPVLDAAGRVLLSADACDELGLLGWSREEDLLRRLVPEAGAAAEAVTRALIEILRVSHPADLDHLVTLAG
;
A
#
# COMPACT_ATOMS: atom_id res chain seq x y z
N MET A 1 -31.38 -42.92 27.95
CA MET A 1 -32.08 -41.63 27.77
C MET A 1 -31.01 -40.61 27.47
N THR A 2 -30.96 -40.22 26.20
CA THR A 2 -29.95 -39.34 25.61
C THR A 2 -30.34 -37.91 25.89
N ALA A 3 -29.49 -37.14 26.58
CA ALA A 3 -29.61 -35.69 26.62
C ALA A 3 -28.44 -35.12 25.81
N SER A 4 -28.75 -34.78 24.55
CA SER A 4 -27.87 -34.00 23.69
C SER A 4 -27.78 -32.58 24.24
N SER A 5 -26.60 -32.16 24.67
CA SER A 5 -26.32 -30.74 24.85
C SER A 5 -26.28 -30.06 23.47
N PRO A 6 -26.87 -28.87 23.32
CA PRO A 6 -26.74 -28.10 22.10
C PRO A 6 -25.28 -27.65 21.95
N ILE A 7 -24.70 -27.98 20.79
CA ILE A 7 -23.46 -27.38 20.31
C ILE A 7 -23.80 -25.92 20.02
N ASP A 8 -23.25 -25.02 20.82
CA ASP A 8 -23.13 -23.60 20.47
C ASP A 8 -22.42 -23.56 19.12
N PRO A 9 -23.00 -23.00 18.04
CA PRO A 9 -22.21 -22.74 16.85
C PRO A 9 -21.13 -21.77 17.30
N ALA A 10 -19.87 -22.20 17.15
CA ALA A 10 -18.75 -21.29 17.24
C ALA A 10 -19.13 -20.05 16.44
N ASP A 11 -19.31 -18.95 17.16
CA ASP A 11 -19.05 -17.63 16.63
C ASP A 11 -17.61 -17.69 16.15
N ASP A 12 -17.42 -18.16 14.91
CA ASP A 12 -16.23 -17.87 14.12
C ASP A 12 -16.31 -16.36 13.90
N GLY A 13 -15.99 -15.64 14.96
CA GLY A 13 -15.83 -14.21 14.98
C GLY A 13 -14.72 -13.92 14.00
N ALA A 14 -15.09 -13.77 12.73
CA ALA A 14 -14.32 -13.07 11.74
C ALA A 14 -14.14 -11.68 12.33
N THR A 15 -13.07 -11.55 13.12
CA THR A 15 -12.69 -10.35 13.84
C THR A 15 -12.47 -9.34 12.75
N THR A 16 -13.50 -8.55 12.47
CA THR A 16 -13.40 -7.50 11.48
C THR A 16 -12.32 -6.57 11.99
N PRO A 17 -11.25 -6.32 11.22
CA PRO A 17 -10.15 -5.51 11.69
C PRO A 17 -10.71 -4.14 12.09
N ALA A 18 -10.24 -3.63 13.22
CA ALA A 18 -10.70 -2.34 13.72
C ALA A 18 -10.54 -1.27 12.62
N PRO A 19 -11.49 -0.34 12.48
CA PRO A 19 -11.38 0.73 11.50
C PRO A 19 -10.10 1.53 11.75
N LEU A 20 -9.38 1.85 10.67
CA LEU A 20 -8.05 2.47 10.75
C LEU A 20 -8.11 3.83 11.49
N ASP A 21 -9.12 4.64 11.21
CA ASP A 21 -9.28 6.00 11.77
C ASP A 21 -9.41 6.02 13.31
N ASP A 22 -9.90 4.95 13.92
CA ASP A 22 -10.07 4.88 15.39
C ASP A 22 -8.77 4.52 16.10
N VAL A 23 -7.81 3.91 15.39
CA VAL A 23 -6.65 3.23 15.99
C VAL A 23 -5.31 3.83 15.55
N VAL A 24 -5.25 4.37 14.33
CA VAL A 24 -4.07 5.00 13.75
C VAL A 24 -4.20 6.53 13.87
N ASP A 25 -3.24 7.15 14.55
CA ASP A 25 -3.21 8.60 14.73
C ASP A 25 -2.71 9.29 13.46
N ARG A 26 -3.61 9.97 12.77
CA ARG A 26 -3.34 10.69 11.52
C ARG A 26 -3.15 12.20 11.72
N GLY A 27 -3.01 12.65 12.96
CA GLY A 27 -2.81 14.04 13.33
C GLY A 27 -1.38 14.55 13.12
N SER A 28 -0.40 13.66 13.02
CA SER A 28 0.98 14.00 12.64
C SER A 28 1.76 12.77 12.18
N TRP A 29 2.81 12.94 11.36
CA TRP A 29 3.69 11.82 10.98
C TRP A 29 4.39 11.16 12.18
N GLN A 30 4.66 11.93 13.24
CA GLN A 30 5.32 11.44 14.45
C GLN A 30 4.43 10.49 15.26
N ALA A 31 3.12 10.74 15.29
CA ALA A 31 2.14 9.87 15.92
C ALA A 31 1.67 8.74 15.00
N PHE A 32 1.68 8.98 13.68
CA PHE A 32 1.27 8.02 12.67
C PHE A 32 2.14 6.77 12.65
N ILE A 33 3.47 6.92 12.65
CA ILE A 33 4.39 5.78 12.57
C ILE A 33 4.15 4.76 13.70
N PRO A 34 4.23 5.13 15.00
CA PRO A 34 4.05 4.16 16.08
C PRO A 34 2.62 3.61 16.17
N SER A 35 1.60 4.40 15.81
CA SER A 35 0.21 3.91 15.83
C SER A 35 -0.09 2.95 14.68
N LEU A 36 0.46 3.20 13.48
CA LEU A 36 0.40 2.26 12.36
C LEU A 36 1.17 0.98 12.67
N ALA A 37 2.36 1.07 13.27
CA ALA A 37 3.14 -0.09 13.68
C ALA A 37 2.35 -1.02 14.61
N ARG A 38 1.74 -0.44 15.65
CA ARG A 38 0.89 -1.18 16.59
C ARG A 38 -0.31 -1.81 15.88
N TYR A 39 -0.96 -1.06 14.99
CA TYR A 39 -2.08 -1.59 14.21
C TYR A 39 -1.67 -2.81 13.36
N LEU A 40 -0.52 -2.75 12.70
CA LEU A 40 0.01 -3.86 11.88
C LEU A 40 0.42 -5.07 12.71
N GLU A 41 0.92 -4.86 13.94
CA GLU A 41 1.28 -5.93 14.87
C GLU A 41 0.04 -6.68 15.36
N GLU A 42 -1.02 -5.95 15.70
CA GLU A 42 -2.30 -6.48 16.21
C GLU A 42 -3.21 -7.03 15.10
N ALA A 43 -3.01 -6.60 13.85
CA ALA A 43 -3.84 -7.00 12.72
C ALA A 43 -3.78 -8.52 12.47
N PRO A 44 -4.92 -9.18 12.22
CA PRO A 44 -4.95 -10.57 11.79
C PRO A 44 -4.16 -10.78 10.49
N VAL A 45 -3.52 -11.95 10.36
CA VAL A 45 -2.96 -12.39 9.08
C VAL A 45 -4.07 -12.44 8.03
N GLY A 46 -3.80 -11.92 6.84
CA GLY A 46 -4.79 -11.74 5.77
C GLY A 46 -5.45 -10.35 5.77
N THR A 47 -5.18 -9.50 6.76
CA THR A 47 -5.61 -8.09 6.74
C THR A 47 -4.88 -7.35 5.62
N THR A 48 -5.65 -6.67 4.78
CA THR A 48 -5.16 -5.80 3.70
C THR A 48 -5.58 -4.36 3.98
N ILE A 49 -4.61 -3.44 3.94
CA ILE A 49 -4.81 -2.00 4.15
C ILE A 49 -4.33 -1.29 2.88
N LEU A 50 -5.21 -0.52 2.24
CA LEU A 50 -4.82 0.45 1.22
C LEU A 50 -4.62 1.82 1.89
N LEU A 51 -3.51 2.47 1.59
CA LEU A 51 -3.23 3.87 1.90
C LEU A 51 -2.99 4.62 0.60
N ALA A 52 -3.96 5.44 0.19
CA ALA A 52 -3.92 6.15 -1.09
C ALA A 52 -3.59 7.64 -0.89
N ALA A 53 -2.79 8.19 -1.80
CA ALA A 53 -2.49 9.61 -1.84
C ALA A 53 -3.75 10.42 -2.24
N PRO A 54 -3.88 11.69 -1.82
CA PRO A 54 -5.05 12.52 -2.14
C PRO A 54 -5.12 12.96 -3.61
N ALA A 55 -4.01 12.84 -4.36
CA ALA A 55 -3.91 13.34 -5.72
C ALA A 55 -2.98 12.45 -6.57
N PRO A 56 -3.18 12.41 -7.90
CA PRO A 56 -2.26 11.75 -8.81
C PRO A 56 -0.85 12.36 -8.71
N VAL A 57 0.16 11.51 -8.66
CA VAL A 57 1.57 11.92 -8.55
C VAL A 57 2.23 12.03 -9.94
N VAL A 58 1.62 11.41 -10.96
CA VAL A 58 2.16 11.35 -12.32
C VAL A 58 1.48 12.38 -13.21
N THR A 59 2.28 13.25 -13.83
CA THR A 59 1.82 14.17 -14.87
C THR A 59 2.18 13.63 -16.26
N GLU A 60 1.56 14.17 -17.31
CA GLU A 60 1.89 13.83 -18.70
C GLU A 60 3.39 14.06 -19.02
N GLU A 61 3.98 15.09 -18.40
CA GLU A 61 5.39 15.41 -18.56
C GLU A 61 6.28 14.31 -17.99
N SER A 62 6.01 13.82 -16.77
CA SER A 62 6.79 12.75 -16.12
C SER A 62 6.78 11.43 -16.87
N VAL A 63 5.73 11.16 -17.65
CA VAL A 63 5.65 10.00 -18.54
C VAL A 63 6.49 10.22 -19.82
N ALA A 64 6.58 11.46 -20.28
CA ALA A 64 7.31 11.85 -21.48
C ALA A 64 8.83 12.04 -21.25
N THR A 65 9.29 12.36 -20.03
CA THR A 65 10.70 12.72 -19.76
C THR A 65 11.70 11.60 -20.03
N ARG A 66 11.27 10.33 -20.06
CA ARG A 66 12.12 9.19 -20.49
C ARG A 66 12.14 8.99 -22.02
N GLY A 67 11.47 9.87 -22.76
CA GLY A 67 11.32 9.92 -24.22
C GLY A 67 12.53 10.45 -24.99
N GLY A 68 13.74 10.45 -24.42
CA GLY A 68 14.97 10.68 -25.19
C GLY A 68 15.15 9.61 -26.29
N LEU A 69 16.03 9.85 -27.26
CA LEU A 69 16.29 9.04 -28.47
C LEU A 69 16.29 7.49 -28.29
N ARG A 70 16.50 6.98 -27.07
CA ARG A 70 16.41 5.55 -26.70
C ARG A 70 14.98 4.99 -26.64
N SER A 71 13.96 5.81 -26.39
CA SER A 71 12.53 5.40 -26.40
C SER A 71 12.02 5.05 -27.80
N TRP A 72 12.66 5.61 -28.84
CA TRP A 72 12.32 5.34 -30.24
C TRP A 72 12.61 3.89 -30.66
N LEU A 73 13.56 3.24 -29.96
CA LEU A 73 13.99 1.85 -30.21
C LEU A 73 13.17 0.81 -29.44
N ARG A 74 12.38 1.21 -28.44
CA ARG A 74 11.48 0.34 -27.68
C ARG A 74 10.04 0.79 -27.91
N ARG A 75 9.45 0.40 -29.05
CA ARG A 75 7.99 0.52 -29.27
C ARG A 75 7.24 -0.45 -28.36
N GLY A 76 7.22 -0.15 -27.06
CA GLY A 76 6.14 -0.56 -26.19
C GLY A 76 4.93 0.36 -26.38
N PRO A 77 3.73 -0.05 -25.97
CA PRO A 77 2.55 0.81 -26.03
C PRO A 77 2.83 2.13 -25.28
N LYS A 78 2.36 3.26 -25.84
CA LYS A 78 2.39 4.55 -25.15
C LYS A 78 1.56 4.41 -23.87
N ARG A 79 2.22 4.25 -22.73
CA ARG A 79 1.54 4.27 -21.45
C ARG A 79 1.12 5.71 -21.16
N THR A 80 -0.15 5.92 -20.83
CA THR A 80 -0.67 7.23 -20.44
C THR A 80 -0.65 7.36 -18.92
N PRO A 81 -0.58 8.58 -18.34
CA PRO A 81 -0.78 8.75 -16.91
C PRO A 81 -2.19 8.29 -16.51
N SER A 82 -2.29 7.68 -15.34
CA SER A 82 -3.59 7.34 -14.74
C SER A 82 -4.22 8.59 -14.11
N PRO A 83 -5.54 8.77 -14.22
CA PRO A 83 -6.27 9.75 -13.42
C PRO A 83 -6.50 9.26 -11.97
N GLU A 84 -6.24 7.98 -11.67
CA GLU A 84 -6.39 7.40 -10.35
C GLU A 84 -5.21 7.79 -9.45
N VAL A 85 -5.47 7.84 -8.15
CA VAL A 85 -4.44 8.17 -7.16
C VAL A 85 -3.56 6.95 -6.87
N PRO A 86 -2.24 7.12 -6.75
CA PRO A 86 -1.38 6.03 -6.34
C PRO A 86 -1.57 5.74 -4.84
N GLY A 87 -1.24 4.51 -4.44
CA GLY A 87 -1.29 4.11 -3.04
C GLY A 87 -0.33 2.98 -2.72
N LEU A 88 -0.26 2.64 -1.44
CA LEU A 88 0.44 1.48 -0.92
C LEU A 88 -0.57 0.48 -0.38
N VAL A 89 -0.40 -0.79 -0.73
CA VAL A 89 -1.20 -1.90 -0.22
C VAL A 89 -0.33 -2.65 0.78
N LEU A 90 -0.72 -2.64 2.04
CA LEU A 90 -0.07 -3.37 3.11
C LEU A 90 -0.87 -4.64 3.37
N LEU A 91 -0.23 -5.79 3.28
CA LEU A 91 -0.83 -7.09 3.52
C LEU A 91 -0.13 -7.77 4.68
N ARG A 92 -0.90 -8.05 5.74
CA ARG A 92 -0.41 -8.78 6.90
C ARG A 92 -0.21 -10.25 6.54
N ARG A 93 1.05 -10.68 6.52
CA ARG A 93 1.47 -12.08 6.32
C ARG A 93 1.83 -12.71 7.67
N GLY A 94 1.96 -14.04 7.72
CA GLY A 94 2.40 -14.73 8.94
C GLY A 94 3.85 -14.41 9.33
N ASP A 95 4.68 -14.01 8.35
CA ASP A 95 6.11 -13.74 8.47
C ASP A 95 6.48 -12.26 8.37
N GLY A 96 5.48 -11.36 8.31
CA GLY A 96 5.70 -9.92 8.28
C GLY A 96 4.58 -9.14 7.63
N VAL A 97 4.93 -7.97 7.09
CA VAL A 97 4.04 -7.10 6.31
C VAL A 97 4.60 -6.98 4.90
N GLU A 98 3.83 -7.44 3.93
CA GLU A 98 4.10 -7.21 2.51
C GLU A 98 3.55 -5.83 2.14
N VAL A 99 4.36 -5.03 1.45
CA VAL A 99 4.00 -3.68 1.03
C VAL A 99 4.15 -3.58 -0.48
N ASP A 100 3.02 -3.51 -1.16
CA ASP A 100 2.92 -3.37 -2.60
C ASP A 100 2.65 -1.92 -3.00
N ALA A 101 3.37 -1.45 -4.01
CA ALA A 101 3.17 -0.16 -4.65
C ALA A 101 2.79 -0.41 -6.12
N PRO A 102 1.49 -0.38 -6.46
CA PRO A 102 1.03 -0.54 -7.83
C PRO A 102 1.62 0.53 -8.75
N VAL A 103 2.16 0.09 -9.88
CA VAL A 103 2.74 0.98 -10.89
C VAL A 103 1.74 1.31 -11.97
N LEU A 104 0.80 0.40 -12.21
CA LEU A 104 -0.29 0.55 -13.15
C LEU A 104 -1.65 0.47 -12.47
N ASP A 105 -2.62 1.21 -13.00
CA ASP A 105 -4.01 1.01 -12.65
C ASP A 105 -4.61 -0.22 -13.36
N ALA A 106 -5.87 -0.53 -13.05
CA ALA A 106 -6.58 -1.66 -13.65
C ALA A 106 -6.73 -1.56 -15.19
N ALA A 107 -6.59 -0.36 -15.76
CA ALA A 107 -6.62 -0.11 -17.20
C ALA A 107 -5.21 -0.12 -17.84
N GLY A 108 -4.16 -0.41 -17.07
CA GLY A 108 -2.77 -0.44 -17.54
C GLY A 108 -2.13 0.94 -17.72
N ARG A 109 -2.74 2.01 -17.16
CA ARG A 109 -2.20 3.37 -17.16
C ARG A 109 -1.28 3.59 -15.96
N VAL A 110 -0.36 4.53 -16.06
CA VAL A 110 0.74 4.70 -15.10
C VAL A 110 0.31 5.45 -13.85
N LEU A 111 0.40 4.78 -12.70
CA LEU A 111 0.22 5.35 -11.35
C LEU A 111 1.53 5.91 -10.78
N LEU A 112 2.67 5.29 -11.10
CA LEU A 112 3.99 5.69 -10.62
C LEU A 112 4.96 5.93 -11.78
N SER A 113 5.63 7.09 -11.78
CA SER A 113 6.65 7.42 -12.77
C SER A 113 7.83 6.45 -12.67
N ALA A 114 8.62 6.36 -13.74
CA ALA A 114 9.80 5.51 -13.73
C ALA A 114 10.83 5.95 -12.67
N ASP A 115 10.93 7.26 -12.41
CA ASP A 115 11.83 7.81 -11.38
C ASP A 115 11.34 7.44 -9.98
N ALA A 116 10.03 7.53 -9.72
CA ALA A 116 9.44 7.05 -8.46
C ALA A 116 9.67 5.54 -8.24
N CYS A 117 9.64 4.75 -9.31
CA CYS A 117 9.97 3.32 -9.25
C CYS A 117 11.45 3.08 -8.94
N ASP A 118 12.35 3.85 -9.56
CA ASP A 118 13.80 3.78 -9.32
C ASP A 118 14.11 4.19 -7.85
N GLU A 119 13.49 5.24 -7.34
CA GLU A 119 13.58 5.68 -5.94
C GLU A 119 13.07 4.63 -4.95
N LEU A 120 11.90 4.02 -5.20
CA LEU A 120 11.41 2.89 -4.38
C LEU A 120 12.37 1.70 -4.39
N GLY A 121 13.02 1.44 -5.54
CA GLY A 121 14.08 0.43 -5.65
C GLY A 121 15.25 0.70 -4.71
N LEU A 122 15.71 1.96 -4.64
CA LEU A 122 16.75 2.38 -3.68
C LEU A 122 16.31 2.23 -2.22
N LEU A 123 15.01 2.38 -1.95
CA LEU A 123 14.43 2.15 -0.64
C LEU A 123 14.25 0.66 -0.29
N GLY A 124 14.53 -0.26 -1.22
CA GLY A 124 14.52 -1.71 -1.00
C GLY A 124 13.28 -2.43 -1.50
N TRP A 125 12.46 -1.80 -2.35
CA TRP A 125 11.40 -2.51 -3.06
C TRP A 125 11.96 -3.25 -4.27
N SER A 126 11.45 -4.46 -4.50
CA SER A 126 11.75 -5.27 -5.67
C SER A 126 10.71 -5.02 -6.75
N ARG A 127 11.16 -4.94 -8.01
CA ARG A 127 10.30 -4.68 -9.16
C ARG A 127 9.67 -5.97 -9.67
N GLU A 128 8.33 -5.98 -9.74
CA GLU A 128 7.55 -6.94 -10.52
C GLU A 128 6.99 -6.25 -11.78
N GLU A 129 6.20 -6.95 -12.60
CA GLU A 129 5.72 -6.38 -13.89
C GLU A 129 4.92 -5.08 -13.67
N ASP A 130 3.87 -5.16 -12.84
CA ASP A 130 2.89 -4.08 -12.66
C ASP A 130 2.89 -3.45 -11.26
N LEU A 131 3.79 -3.90 -10.37
CA LEU A 131 3.95 -3.37 -9.02
C LEU A 131 5.41 -3.41 -8.56
N LEU A 132 5.70 -2.69 -7.49
CA LEU A 132 6.88 -2.90 -6.67
C LEU A 132 6.46 -3.53 -5.33
N ARG A 133 7.23 -4.50 -4.84
CA ARG A 133 6.93 -5.22 -3.59
C ARG A 133 8.08 -5.16 -2.61
N ARG A 134 7.77 -5.07 -1.33
CA ARG A 134 8.72 -5.27 -0.24
C ARG A 134 8.08 -6.04 0.90
N LEU A 135 8.72 -7.13 1.33
CA LEU A 135 8.37 -7.82 2.57
C LEU A 135 9.22 -7.27 3.72
N VAL A 136 8.56 -6.84 4.79
CA VAL A 136 9.21 -6.32 5.99
C VAL A 136 8.77 -7.16 7.20
N PRO A 137 9.67 -7.91 7.86
CA PRO A 137 9.29 -8.80 8.95
C PRO A 137 8.67 -8.08 10.15
N GLU A 138 9.21 -6.92 10.49
CA GLU A 138 8.83 -6.18 11.70
C GLU A 138 7.83 -5.07 11.40
N ALA A 139 6.74 -5.02 12.16
CA ALA A 139 5.65 -4.06 11.96
C ALA A 139 6.11 -2.60 12.11
N GLY A 140 6.99 -2.30 13.06
CA GLY A 140 7.60 -0.97 13.21
C GLY A 140 8.41 -0.54 12.00
N ALA A 141 9.29 -1.42 11.50
CA ALA A 141 10.07 -1.14 10.31
C ALA A 141 9.18 -1.03 9.05
N ALA A 142 8.09 -1.79 8.99
CA ALA A 142 7.11 -1.69 7.91
C ALA A 142 6.42 -0.32 7.92
N ALA A 143 5.97 0.14 9.09
CA ALA A 143 5.36 1.45 9.25
C ALA A 143 6.32 2.59 8.86
N GLU A 144 7.58 2.54 9.29
CA GLU A 144 8.60 3.51 8.88
C GLU A 144 8.84 3.49 7.36
N ALA A 145 8.96 2.30 6.78
CA ALA A 145 9.18 2.14 5.35
C ALA A 145 8.00 2.70 4.52
N VAL A 146 6.76 2.42 4.97
CA VAL A 146 5.52 2.94 4.39
C VAL A 146 5.46 4.46 4.51
N THR A 147 5.67 5.03 5.70
CA THR A 147 5.65 6.47 5.91
C THR A 147 6.67 7.19 5.03
N ARG A 148 7.88 6.65 4.92
CA ARG A 148 8.89 7.20 4.02
C ARG A 148 8.44 7.20 2.57
N ALA A 149 7.87 6.10 2.09
CA ALA A 149 7.34 6.03 0.72
C ALA A 149 6.16 7.00 0.49
N LEU A 150 5.26 7.17 1.47
CA LEU A 150 4.15 8.12 1.37
C LEU A 150 4.64 9.58 1.25
N ILE A 151 5.63 9.97 2.05
CA ILE A 151 6.17 11.33 2.06
C ILE A 151 7.07 11.59 0.85
N GLU A 152 8.05 10.71 0.64
CA GLU A 152 9.13 10.95 -0.32
C GLU A 152 8.69 10.63 -1.75
N ILE A 153 7.89 9.59 -1.95
CA ILE A 153 7.55 9.10 -3.30
C ILE A 153 6.17 9.58 -3.69
N LEU A 154 5.16 9.33 -2.83
CA LEU A 154 3.78 9.75 -3.11
C LEU A 154 3.51 11.22 -2.78
N ARG A 155 4.50 11.93 -2.21
CA ARG A 155 4.44 13.37 -1.91
C ARG A 155 3.26 13.77 -1.02
N VAL A 156 2.83 12.87 -0.14
CA VAL A 156 1.75 13.13 0.82
C VAL A 156 2.26 14.12 1.87
N SER A 157 1.57 15.24 2.00
CA SER A 157 1.98 16.32 2.91
C SER A 157 1.65 15.97 4.37
N HIS A 158 0.45 15.44 4.61
CA HIS A 158 -0.04 15.11 5.94
C HIS A 158 -0.74 13.74 5.97
N PRO A 159 -0.61 12.93 7.05
CA PRO A 159 -1.28 11.61 7.10
C PRO A 159 -2.81 11.71 7.10
N ALA A 160 -3.38 12.84 7.54
CA ALA A 160 -4.81 13.12 7.43
C ALA A 160 -5.31 13.26 5.97
N ASP A 161 -4.41 13.47 5.01
CA ASP A 161 -4.77 13.59 3.59
C ASP A 161 -4.91 12.23 2.90
N LEU A 162 -4.53 11.13 3.57
CA LEU A 162 -4.62 9.79 3.01
C LEU A 162 -6.08 9.32 2.90
N ASP A 163 -6.45 8.73 1.78
CA ASP A 163 -7.60 7.84 1.77
C ASP A 163 -7.15 6.45 2.24
N HIS A 164 -8.04 5.72 2.88
CA HIS A 164 -7.71 4.37 3.34
C HIS A 164 -8.89 3.42 3.26
N LEU A 165 -8.56 2.15 3.15
CA LEU A 165 -9.53 1.06 3.14
C LEU A 165 -8.89 -0.16 3.80
N VAL A 166 -9.65 -0.83 4.67
CA VAL A 166 -9.20 -2.04 5.36
C VAL A 166 -10.14 -3.18 5.01
N THR A 167 -9.57 -4.32 4.65
CA THR A 167 -10.30 -5.57 4.40
C THR A 167 -9.60 -6.73 5.06
N LEU A 168 -10.34 -7.78 5.39
CA LEU A 168 -9.80 -9.05 5.87
C LEU A 168 -10.12 -10.12 4.83
N ALA A 169 -9.10 -10.82 4.34
CA ALA A 169 -9.32 -12.02 3.55
C ALA A 169 -9.94 -13.10 4.47
N GLY A 170 -11.18 -13.50 4.14
CA GLY A 170 -11.90 -14.58 4.82
C GLY A 170 -11.51 -15.97 4.33
#